data_AF-A0A2S2N7Q3-F1
#
_entry.id   AF-A0A2S2N7Q3-F1
#
_cell.length_a   1.000
_cell.length_b   1.000
_cell.length_c   1.000
_cell.angle_alpha   90.00
_cell.angle_beta   90.00
_cell.angle_gamma   90.00
#
_symmetry.space_group_name_H-M   'P 1'
#
loop_
_entity.id
_entity.type
_entity.pdbx_description
1 polymer ?
#
loop_
_entity_poly.entity_id
_entity_poly.type
_entity_poly.pdbx_seq_one_letter_code
_entity_poly.pdbx_strand_id
1 'polypeptide(L)'
;MPMAPNNEDALKENGGKRSKKSVSDNSSSSNGTVKRKRTVDSAGLSGPSTVKIFTADTSGVGGEKSSKQFRDTKVKSSSGKSCRDSDKNSVGTLEQAIRERNIFTAFAKMPAETQMTLIKNGWIGKITANDNCVFGRSDATVEVISLHNNEERVKGVAKRYESGLIWMDAHSGGVDWMTLRPDVVVNRFPRDANASLKLCGYALAGRSEFDGHYPRAYPAHTEGIHADSFVADYSLTACVSLLRAFVDGGHQNMCAKNGQVPLSALNFAAFKCHQYLTDDRSLYPASFSGKGGAWETFFKHYYKIVHDRRKFTVPVDDEEAVLRFLTSSSVLLVHRLTAARPQTAIDGYQNVWIVKSTAAPHGGRPVMSNKIDELLDTIGRSGGSDRVVQKYIETPLLRDNTKSDVHTWIALSTLDGRLTVWLHRTCAVQPYAHRFSLHREAAASGHFDRAKWRGLHAVLRPTALTCGLDQLAGNARRDEITVKQQKRPRNRRQRRRAADGGGENDDEVHSAIRRSVVSAMTAAATAGSLGLRPNCLELFRGTFVLGDDTRPWLIDIVSDDPCLDADCRHGDRTAPTAAVARSVARGVAKILVRRRRGRATRIGMFD
;
A
#
# COMPACT_ATOMS: atom_id res chain seq x y z
N MET A 1 27.75 26.83 -35.01
CA MET A 1 27.81 27.44 -36.36
C MET A 1 28.75 26.60 -37.21
N PRO A 2 28.54 26.45 -38.53
CA PRO A 2 27.45 26.93 -39.40
C PRO A 2 26.65 25.70 -39.96
N MET A 3 25.58 25.76 -40.76
CA MET A 3 24.65 26.76 -41.29
C MET A 3 23.47 25.94 -41.84
N ALA A 4 22.25 26.43 -41.66
CA ALA A 4 21.07 25.99 -42.42
C ALA A 4 21.18 26.41 -43.90
N PRO A 5 20.27 25.94 -44.76
CA PRO A 5 19.27 26.91 -45.19
C PRO A 5 17.84 26.35 -45.26
N ASN A 6 16.91 27.28 -44.97
CA ASN A 6 15.49 27.24 -45.27
C ASN A 6 15.25 27.19 -46.79
N ASN A 7 14.10 26.66 -47.21
CA ASN A 7 13.09 27.47 -47.91
C ASN A 7 11.74 26.77 -47.98
N GLU A 8 10.72 27.57 -47.70
CA GLU A 8 9.31 27.33 -47.98
C GLU A 8 9.05 27.28 -49.49
N ASP A 9 7.99 26.58 -49.93
CA ASP A 9 6.82 27.25 -50.52
C ASP A 9 5.70 26.29 -50.99
N ALA A 10 4.50 26.64 -50.54
CA ALA A 10 3.20 26.68 -51.22
C ALA A 10 2.73 25.60 -52.23
N LEU A 11 1.65 24.92 -51.82
CA LEU A 11 0.34 24.79 -52.50
C LEU A 11 0.29 24.59 -54.03
N LYS A 12 -0.31 23.46 -54.46
CA LYS A 12 -1.40 23.47 -55.46
C LYS A 12 -2.20 22.16 -55.51
N GLU A 13 -3.51 22.35 -55.64
CA GLU A 13 -4.59 21.38 -55.78
C GLU A 13 -4.62 20.65 -57.14
N ASN A 14 -5.58 19.69 -57.20
CA ASN A 14 -6.16 18.94 -58.32
C ASN A 14 -5.59 17.52 -58.48
N GLY A 15 -6.36 16.43 -58.50
CA GLY A 15 -7.81 16.27 -58.54
C GLY A 15 -8.15 14.97 -59.28
N GLY A 16 -8.95 14.11 -58.64
CA GLY A 16 -9.99 13.30 -59.30
C GLY A 16 -9.65 11.92 -59.90
N LYS A 17 -10.25 10.87 -59.31
CA LYS A 17 -11.23 9.93 -59.93
C LYS A 17 -11.55 8.82 -58.91
N ARG A 18 -12.72 8.84 -58.26
CA ARG A 18 -14.02 8.23 -58.66
C ARG A 18 -14.01 6.69 -58.74
N SER A 19 -14.74 6.04 -57.85
CA SER A 19 -15.77 5.06 -58.21
C SER A 19 -16.95 5.11 -57.22
N LYS A 20 -18.16 4.99 -57.78
CA LYS A 20 -19.48 5.17 -57.17
C LYS A 20 -20.14 3.80 -56.89
N LYS A 21 -21.01 3.76 -55.88
CA LYS A 21 -22.33 3.08 -55.86
C LYS A 21 -23.10 3.64 -54.64
N SER A 22 -24.03 4.60 -54.82
CA SER A 22 -25.48 4.46 -55.13
C SER A 22 -26.28 3.75 -54.04
N VAL A 23 -27.49 4.12 -53.63
CA VAL A 23 -28.47 5.22 -53.87
C VAL A 23 -29.62 4.92 -52.86
N SER A 24 -30.37 5.97 -52.50
CA SER A 24 -31.79 6.04 -52.07
C SER A 24 -31.97 6.76 -50.73
N ASP A 25 -32.29 8.06 -50.74
CA ASP A 25 -33.64 8.68 -50.82
C ASP A 25 -34.36 8.52 -49.47
N ASN A 26 -34.91 9.53 -48.79
CA ASN A 26 -35.65 10.69 -49.30
C ASN A 26 -35.93 11.71 -48.15
N SER A 27 -36.07 13.00 -48.49
CA SER A 27 -37.01 14.04 -47.99
C SER A 27 -37.28 14.21 -46.46
N SER A 28 -37.47 15.40 -45.87
CA SER A 28 -37.94 16.70 -46.34
C SER A 28 -37.73 17.81 -45.29
N SER A 29 -37.36 19.01 -45.78
CA SER A 29 -37.82 20.38 -45.45
C SER A 29 -37.99 20.84 -43.99
N SER A 30 -37.22 21.83 -43.53
CA SER A 30 -37.56 23.29 -43.46
C SER A 30 -38.45 23.62 -42.22
N ASN A 31 -38.41 24.75 -41.52
CA ASN A 31 -37.78 26.07 -41.58
C ASN A 31 -38.01 26.69 -40.19
N GLY A 32 -37.28 27.73 -39.77
CA GLY A 32 -37.86 28.68 -38.80
C GLY A 32 -36.95 29.37 -37.78
N THR A 33 -36.29 30.45 -38.23
CA THR A 33 -36.15 31.75 -37.55
C THR A 33 -35.48 31.87 -36.17
N VAL A 34 -34.30 32.48 -36.23
CA VAL A 34 -33.57 33.13 -35.13
C VAL A 34 -34.23 34.47 -34.76
N LYS A 35 -34.49 34.71 -33.48
CA LYS A 35 -34.63 36.06 -32.90
C LYS A 35 -33.87 36.15 -31.57
N ARG A 36 -33.01 37.16 -31.48
CA ARG A 36 -32.22 37.59 -30.31
C ARG A 36 -33.11 38.01 -29.13
N LYS A 37 -32.69 37.70 -27.90
CA LYS A 37 -32.87 38.58 -26.73
C LYS A 37 -31.74 38.37 -25.71
N ARG A 38 -31.07 39.46 -25.33
CA ARG A 38 -30.19 39.56 -24.15
C ARG A 38 -31.05 39.60 -22.89
N THR A 39 -30.64 38.92 -21.83
CA THR A 39 -30.73 39.39 -20.43
C THR A 39 -29.89 38.51 -19.49
N VAL A 40 -29.20 39.19 -18.58
CA VAL A 40 -28.52 38.70 -17.38
C VAL A 40 -29.53 38.02 -16.44
N ASP A 41 -29.15 36.95 -15.73
CA ASP A 41 -29.42 36.83 -14.29
C ASP A 41 -28.85 35.55 -13.63
N SER A 42 -28.46 35.78 -12.38
CA SER A 42 -27.95 34.88 -11.35
C SER A 42 -28.80 33.62 -11.12
N ALA A 43 -28.17 32.44 -11.19
CA ALA A 43 -28.81 31.18 -10.79
C ALA A 43 -28.60 30.93 -9.28
N GLY A 44 -29.64 31.21 -8.50
CA GLY A 44 -29.75 30.79 -7.11
C GLY A 44 -30.09 29.31 -6.99
N LEU A 45 -29.46 28.63 -6.04
CA LEU A 45 -29.77 27.25 -5.64
C LEU A 45 -30.94 27.25 -4.64
N SER A 46 -32.04 26.60 -4.98
CA SER A 46 -33.16 26.30 -4.07
C SER A 46 -33.61 24.85 -4.22
N GLY A 47 -33.21 24.01 -3.27
CA GLY A 47 -33.80 22.70 -3.00
C GLY A 47 -34.05 22.58 -1.48
N PRO A 48 -35.01 21.74 -1.04
CA PRO A 48 -35.39 21.65 0.36
C PRO A 48 -34.25 21.03 1.20
N SER A 49 -33.78 21.77 2.20
CA SER A 49 -32.76 21.31 3.17
C SER A 49 -33.43 20.81 4.44
N THR A 50 -33.33 19.51 4.72
CA THR A 50 -33.71 18.89 5.99
C THR A 50 -32.56 19.03 7.01
N VAL A 51 -32.90 19.18 8.30
CA VAL A 51 -31.92 19.30 9.39
C VAL A 51 -32.18 18.19 10.40
N LYS A 52 -31.12 17.49 10.80
CA LYS A 52 -31.12 16.63 11.99
C LYS A 52 -30.34 17.33 13.11
N ILE A 53 -31.04 17.71 14.17
CA ILE A 53 -30.45 18.25 15.40
C ILE A 53 -30.21 17.06 16.34
N PHE A 54 -28.97 16.87 16.80
CA PHE A 54 -28.66 15.93 17.87
C PHE A 54 -28.73 16.65 19.21
N THR A 55 -29.72 16.34 20.05
CA THR A 55 -29.75 16.78 21.45
C THR A 55 -28.83 15.88 22.28
N ALA A 56 -27.98 16.48 23.11
CA ALA A 56 -27.20 15.73 24.09
C ALA A 56 -28.15 15.20 25.17
N ASP A 57 -28.26 13.87 25.31
CA ASP A 57 -28.96 13.27 26.44
C ASP A 57 -28.24 13.62 27.75
N THR A 58 -28.83 14.56 28.48
CA THR A 58 -28.58 14.74 29.91
C THR A 58 -29.81 14.24 30.66
N SER A 59 -29.87 12.94 30.96
CA SER A 59 -30.78 12.41 31.98
C SER A 59 -30.22 11.11 32.55
N GLY A 60 -30.02 11.10 33.87
CA GLY A 60 -29.45 9.98 34.61
C GLY A 60 -28.72 10.33 35.91
N VAL A 61 -29.01 11.46 36.55
CA VAL A 61 -28.73 11.65 37.98
C VAL A 61 -30.06 11.50 38.72
N GLY A 62 -30.38 10.25 39.05
CA GLY A 62 -31.34 9.95 40.10
C GLY A 62 -30.68 10.23 41.45
N GLY A 63 -31.23 11.21 42.17
CA GLY A 63 -30.82 11.46 43.55
C GLY A 63 -31.40 10.38 44.45
N GLU A 64 -30.55 9.73 45.23
CA GLU A 64 -30.96 9.08 46.47
C GLU A 64 -30.07 9.58 47.61
N LYS A 65 -30.74 10.20 48.59
CA LYS A 65 -30.17 10.51 49.90
C LYS A 65 -29.98 9.19 50.65
N SER A 66 -28.78 8.92 51.13
CA SER A 66 -28.63 8.21 52.39
C SER A 66 -27.31 8.56 53.07
N SER A 67 -27.46 9.09 54.27
CA SER A 67 -26.44 9.36 55.27
C SER A 67 -25.67 8.10 55.66
N LYS A 68 -24.34 8.16 55.70
CA LYS A 68 -23.55 7.59 56.81
C LYS A 68 -22.14 8.16 56.83
N GLN A 69 -21.89 8.79 57.96
CA GLN A 69 -20.67 9.38 58.49
C GLN A 69 -19.66 8.26 58.82
N PHE A 70 -18.39 8.34 58.40
CA PHE A 70 -17.23 7.82 59.16
C PHE A 70 -15.89 8.39 58.66
N ARG A 71 -15.34 9.26 59.51
CA ARG A 71 -13.95 9.60 59.87
C ARG A 71 -12.80 9.54 58.86
N ASP A 72 -12.18 10.72 58.77
CA ASP A 72 -10.78 11.07 58.52
C ASP A 72 -9.71 9.98 58.62
N THR A 73 -8.84 9.94 57.61
CA THR A 73 -7.39 9.81 57.85
C THR A 73 -6.61 10.54 56.76
N LYS A 74 -5.70 11.40 57.24
CA LYS A 74 -4.92 12.40 56.51
C LYS A 74 -3.58 11.79 56.11
N VAL A 75 -3.29 11.65 54.81
CA VAL A 75 -1.93 11.37 54.31
C VAL A 75 -1.58 12.30 53.15
N LYS A 76 -0.44 12.96 53.28
CA LYS A 76 0.08 14.04 52.43
C LYS A 76 0.62 13.53 51.08
N SER A 77 0.31 14.33 50.06
CA SER A 77 0.97 14.61 48.78
C SER A 77 2.31 13.93 48.45
N SER A 78 2.39 13.35 47.25
CA SER A 78 3.53 13.56 46.35
C SER A 78 3.02 13.79 44.92
N SER A 79 3.52 14.86 44.31
CA SER A 79 3.05 15.45 43.05
C SER A 79 3.75 14.82 41.84
N GLY A 80 3.03 14.02 41.06
CA GLY A 80 3.36 13.71 39.67
C GLY A 80 2.34 14.38 38.75
N LYS A 81 2.73 15.44 38.05
CA LYS A 81 1.86 16.14 37.08
C LYS A 81 1.61 15.23 35.87
N SER A 82 0.58 14.40 35.93
CA SER A 82 -0.06 13.86 34.72
C SER A 82 -1.03 14.92 34.18
N CYS A 83 -0.76 15.47 32.99
CA CYS A 83 -1.77 16.23 32.24
C CYS A 83 -2.96 15.31 31.95
N ARG A 84 -4.00 15.40 32.79
CA ARG A 84 -5.33 14.93 32.45
C ARG A 84 -6.01 16.07 31.70
N ASP A 85 -6.01 15.99 30.37
CA ASP A 85 -6.87 16.83 29.55
C ASP A 85 -8.33 16.48 29.84
N SER A 86 -8.98 17.26 30.69
CA SER A 86 -10.43 17.27 30.83
C SER A 86 -11.01 18.20 29.76
N ASP A 87 -11.21 17.68 28.55
CA ASP A 87 -11.84 18.40 27.43
C ASP A 87 -13.32 18.69 27.75
N LYS A 88 -13.61 19.88 28.30
CA LYS A 88 -14.97 20.45 28.28
C LYS A 88 -15.19 21.05 26.89
N ASN A 89 -15.68 20.25 25.95
CA ASN A 89 -16.04 20.73 24.61
C ASN A 89 -17.29 21.63 24.69
N SER A 90 -17.10 22.95 24.74
CA SER A 90 -18.18 23.90 24.48
C SER A 90 -18.33 24.07 22.97
N VAL A 91 -19.54 23.87 22.45
CA VAL A 91 -19.90 24.04 21.02
C VAL A 91 -19.54 25.44 20.47
N GLY A 92 -19.32 26.43 21.35
CA GLY A 92 -18.98 27.79 20.97
C GLY A 92 -20.18 28.55 20.42
N THR A 93 -19.94 29.75 19.87
CA THR A 93 -21.01 30.56 19.23
C THR A 93 -20.98 30.41 17.71
N LEU A 94 -22.07 30.78 17.05
CA LEU A 94 -22.15 30.78 15.58
C LEU A 94 -21.16 31.79 14.96
N GLU A 95 -20.94 32.93 15.60
CA GLU A 95 -19.94 33.92 15.19
C GLU A 95 -18.53 33.36 15.27
N GLN A 96 -18.25 32.54 16.28
CA GLN A 96 -16.97 31.84 16.38
C GLN A 96 -16.82 30.83 15.24
N ALA A 97 -17.86 30.06 14.91
CA ALA A 97 -17.82 29.12 13.80
C ALA A 97 -17.57 29.82 12.45
N ILE A 98 -18.18 30.98 12.22
CA ILE A 98 -17.94 31.82 11.03
C ILE A 98 -16.48 32.33 11.02
N ARG A 99 -16.03 32.94 12.12
CA ARG A 99 -14.70 33.56 12.24
C ARG A 99 -13.58 32.53 12.06
N GLU A 100 -13.75 31.34 12.63
CA GLU A 100 -12.78 30.25 12.54
C GLU A 100 -12.94 29.40 11.27
N ARG A 101 -13.94 29.69 10.42
CA ARG A 101 -14.30 28.89 9.24
C ARG A 101 -14.58 27.41 9.58
N ASN A 102 -15.17 27.15 10.74
CA ASN A 102 -15.55 25.81 11.20
C ASN A 102 -16.84 25.33 10.51
N ILE A 103 -16.80 25.30 9.18
CA ILE A 103 -17.88 24.80 8.33
C ILE A 103 -17.25 23.75 7.43
N PHE A 104 -17.83 22.55 7.37
CA PHE A 104 -17.36 21.51 6.46
C PHE A 104 -18.41 21.11 5.44
N THR A 105 -17.97 20.79 4.22
CA THR A 105 -18.81 20.15 3.21
C THR A 105 -18.32 18.72 3.00
N ALA A 106 -19.22 17.75 3.09
CA ALA A 106 -18.95 16.36 2.78
C ALA A 106 -19.66 15.97 1.48
N PHE A 107 -18.86 15.75 0.42
CA PHE A 107 -19.30 15.25 -0.89
C PHE A 107 -19.30 13.72 -0.98
N ALA A 108 -18.72 13.06 0.02
CA ALA A 108 -18.73 11.62 0.21
C ALA A 108 -19.01 11.30 1.68
N LYS A 109 -19.36 10.04 1.97
CA LYS A 109 -19.61 9.59 3.35
C LYS A 109 -18.40 9.88 4.24
N MET A 110 -18.62 10.73 5.23
CA MET A 110 -17.63 11.02 6.27
C MET A 110 -17.76 9.98 7.39
N PRO A 111 -16.65 9.48 7.96
CA PRO A 111 -16.70 8.56 9.09
C PRO A 111 -17.43 9.18 10.27
N ALA A 112 -18.30 8.40 10.93
CA ALA A 112 -19.15 8.90 12.01
C ALA A 112 -18.33 9.52 13.15
N GLU A 113 -17.19 8.91 13.51
CA GLU A 113 -16.27 9.45 14.52
C GLU A 113 -15.69 10.80 14.13
N THR A 114 -15.33 10.98 12.86
CA THR A 114 -14.77 12.24 12.34
C THR A 114 -15.83 13.33 12.35
N GLN A 115 -17.00 13.03 11.76
CA GLN A 115 -18.13 13.95 11.71
C GLN A 115 -18.55 14.39 13.12
N MET A 116 -18.77 13.44 14.03
CA MET A 116 -19.23 13.73 15.38
C MET A 116 -18.18 14.50 16.19
N THR A 117 -16.89 14.25 15.98
CA THR A 117 -15.81 15.01 16.63
C THR A 117 -15.77 16.44 16.14
N LEU A 118 -15.90 16.70 14.83
CA LEU A 118 -15.96 18.05 14.28
C LEU A 118 -17.17 18.81 14.86
N ILE A 119 -18.35 18.19 14.82
CA ILE A 119 -19.59 18.80 15.33
C ILE A 119 -19.49 19.11 16.83
N LYS A 120 -18.95 18.21 17.65
CA LYS A 120 -18.68 18.45 19.08
C LYS A 120 -17.70 19.59 19.34
N ASN A 121 -16.86 19.93 18.36
CA ASN A 121 -15.93 21.05 18.40
C ASN A 121 -16.49 22.30 17.71
N GLY A 122 -17.82 22.43 17.60
CA GLY A 122 -18.49 23.64 17.14
C GLY A 122 -18.56 23.80 15.62
N TRP A 123 -18.19 22.77 14.85
CA TRP A 123 -18.32 22.81 13.41
C TRP A 123 -19.77 22.68 12.95
N ILE A 124 -20.07 23.24 11.77
CA ILE A 124 -21.34 23.10 11.06
C ILE A 124 -21.09 22.25 9.81
N GLY A 125 -21.84 21.16 9.63
CA GLY A 125 -21.69 20.27 8.49
C GLY A 125 -22.74 20.50 7.42
N LYS A 126 -22.30 20.50 6.15
CA LYS A 126 -23.13 20.43 4.94
C LYS A 126 -22.91 19.05 4.32
N ILE A 127 -23.90 18.17 4.39
CA ILE A 127 -23.83 16.81 3.86
C ILE A 127 -24.67 16.75 2.59
N THR A 128 -24.07 16.38 1.47
CA THR A 128 -24.83 16.14 0.23
C THR A 128 -25.46 14.75 0.31
N ALA A 129 -26.78 14.67 0.39
CA ALA A 129 -27.50 13.40 0.42
C ALA A 129 -27.73 12.89 -1.01
N ASN A 130 -26.76 12.15 -1.55
CA ASN A 130 -26.97 11.10 -2.56
C ASN A 130 -25.66 10.37 -2.86
N ASP A 131 -25.68 9.04 -2.75
CA ASP A 131 -24.54 8.15 -3.01
C ASP A 131 -24.13 8.07 -4.50
N ASN A 132 -24.73 8.87 -5.39
CA ASN A 132 -24.58 8.76 -6.86
C ASN A 132 -24.56 10.12 -7.59
N CYS A 133 -23.75 11.08 -7.15
CA CYS A 133 -23.63 12.37 -7.86
C CYS A 133 -22.37 12.46 -8.73
N VAL A 134 -22.55 12.08 -10.00
CA VAL A 134 -21.87 12.72 -11.14
C VAL A 134 -22.37 14.16 -11.19
N PHE A 135 -21.47 15.14 -11.19
CA PHE A 135 -21.81 16.57 -11.19
C PHE A 135 -22.69 16.94 -12.41
N GLY A 136 -23.80 17.65 -12.15
CA GLY A 136 -24.63 18.24 -13.22
C GLY A 136 -26.13 18.38 -12.94
N ARG A 137 -26.69 17.84 -11.85
CA ARG A 137 -28.12 18.01 -11.52
C ARG A 137 -28.34 18.86 -10.26
N SER A 138 -29.24 19.82 -10.39
CA SER A 138 -29.64 20.87 -9.46
C SER A 138 -30.36 20.40 -8.17
N ASP A 139 -30.55 19.09 -7.98
CA ASP A 139 -31.46 18.52 -6.96
C ASP A 139 -30.77 17.71 -5.86
N ALA A 140 -29.47 17.90 -5.61
CA ALA A 140 -28.83 17.29 -4.45
C ALA A 140 -29.36 17.96 -3.17
N THR A 141 -30.09 17.21 -2.34
CA THR A 141 -30.56 17.70 -1.04
C THR A 141 -29.35 17.83 -0.10
N VAL A 142 -29.13 19.04 0.40
CA VAL A 142 -28.05 19.32 1.36
C VAL A 142 -28.64 19.26 2.76
N GLU A 143 -28.23 18.26 3.53
CA GLU A 143 -28.54 18.13 4.95
C GLU A 143 -27.56 18.98 5.76
N VAL A 144 -28.07 19.83 6.65
CA VAL A 144 -27.23 20.64 7.54
C VAL A 144 -27.26 20.02 8.94
N ILE A 145 -26.08 19.80 9.52
CA ILE A 145 -25.91 19.22 10.85
C ILE A 145 -25.10 20.16 11.77
N SER A 146 -25.53 20.29 13.01
CA SER A 146 -24.95 21.25 13.98
C SER A 146 -25.42 20.95 15.41
N LEU A 147 -24.62 21.33 16.41
CA LEU A 147 -25.02 21.37 17.83
C LEU A 147 -25.37 22.79 18.32
N HIS A 148 -25.35 23.80 17.44
CA HIS A 148 -25.68 25.17 17.80
C HIS A 148 -27.19 25.36 18.00
N ASN A 149 -27.57 26.09 19.05
CA ASN A 149 -28.96 26.32 19.43
C ASN A 149 -29.60 27.47 18.62
N ASN A 150 -29.78 27.33 17.30
CA ASN A 150 -30.66 28.18 16.47
C ASN A 150 -30.70 27.64 15.02
N GLU A 151 -31.74 26.88 14.67
CA GLU A 151 -31.80 26.19 13.37
C GLU A 151 -31.82 27.15 12.17
N GLU A 152 -32.64 28.19 12.20
CA GLU A 152 -32.74 29.14 11.08
C GLU A 152 -31.43 29.87 10.85
N ARG A 153 -30.77 30.29 11.94
CA ARG A 153 -29.48 30.96 11.85
C ARG A 153 -28.39 30.00 11.36
N VAL A 154 -28.39 28.74 11.80
CA VAL A 154 -27.48 27.69 11.28
C VAL A 154 -27.67 27.49 9.78
N LYS A 155 -28.92 27.38 9.30
CA LYS A 155 -29.22 27.30 7.85
C LYS A 155 -28.71 28.52 7.10
N GLY A 156 -28.94 29.73 7.65
CA GLY A 156 -28.43 30.98 7.10
C GLY A 156 -26.91 31.01 6.99
N VAL A 157 -26.20 30.53 8.03
CA VAL A 157 -24.74 30.44 8.04
C VAL A 157 -24.24 29.42 7.01
N ALA A 158 -24.81 28.21 7.01
CA ALA A 158 -24.44 27.16 6.08
C ALA A 158 -24.68 27.56 4.61
N LYS A 159 -25.70 28.37 4.32
CA LYS A 159 -25.98 28.87 2.97
C LYS A 159 -25.05 30.01 2.54
N ARG A 160 -24.70 30.92 3.44
CA ARG A 160 -23.96 32.16 3.10
C ARG A 160 -22.44 32.03 3.13
N TYR A 161 -21.90 31.17 3.99
CA TYR A 161 -20.45 31.11 4.22
C TYR A 161 -19.81 29.89 3.56
N GLU A 162 -18.60 30.09 3.03
CA GLU A 162 -17.76 29.04 2.45
C GLU A 162 -17.31 28.03 3.52
N SER A 163 -17.02 26.81 3.07
CA SER A 163 -16.53 25.74 3.94
C SER A 163 -15.02 25.86 4.15
N GLY A 164 -14.57 25.74 5.39
CA GLY A 164 -13.15 25.64 5.74
C GLY A 164 -12.58 24.22 5.60
N LEU A 165 -13.44 23.20 5.49
CA LEU A 165 -13.07 21.80 5.22
C LEU A 165 -13.92 21.21 4.10
N ILE A 166 -13.28 20.55 3.15
CA ILE A 166 -13.90 19.75 2.11
C ILE A 166 -13.52 18.28 2.32
N TRP A 167 -14.53 17.42 2.37
CA TRP A 167 -14.38 15.98 2.49
C TRP A 167 -14.91 15.28 1.24
N MET A 168 -14.04 14.50 0.60
CA MET A 168 -14.28 13.84 -0.69
C MET A 168 -13.63 12.44 -0.72
N ASP A 169 -14.19 11.55 -1.53
CA ASP A 169 -13.66 10.22 -1.83
C ASP A 169 -13.07 10.16 -3.26
N ALA A 170 -12.84 8.95 -3.78
CA ALA A 170 -12.26 8.77 -5.12
C ALA A 170 -13.28 8.98 -6.25
N HIS A 171 -14.59 8.96 -5.94
CA HIS A 171 -15.67 8.94 -6.93
C HIS A 171 -16.44 10.27 -7.00
N SER A 172 -16.45 11.03 -5.91
CA SER A 172 -16.94 12.41 -5.88
C SER A 172 -16.12 13.24 -6.87
N GLY A 173 -16.80 14.03 -7.71
CA GLY A 173 -16.13 14.85 -8.73
C GLY A 173 -15.07 15.76 -8.10
N GLY A 174 -13.92 15.85 -8.76
CA GLY A 174 -12.74 16.57 -8.31
C GLY A 174 -13.05 17.99 -7.82
N VAL A 175 -12.33 18.42 -6.79
CA VAL A 175 -12.24 19.83 -6.45
C VAL A 175 -11.41 20.51 -7.52
N ASP A 176 -11.84 21.68 -7.98
CA ASP A 176 -11.01 22.51 -8.84
C ASP A 176 -9.87 23.12 -8.02
N TRP A 177 -8.71 22.46 -8.08
CA TRP A 177 -7.51 22.86 -7.36
C TRP A 177 -6.98 24.24 -7.77
N MET A 178 -7.34 24.73 -8.96
CA MET A 178 -6.89 26.03 -9.48
C MET A 178 -7.66 27.20 -8.86
N THR A 179 -8.94 26.99 -8.51
CA THR A 179 -9.80 28.02 -7.92
C THR A 179 -9.97 27.86 -6.41
N LEU A 180 -9.63 26.70 -5.85
CA LEU A 180 -9.75 26.44 -4.41
C LEU A 180 -8.77 27.30 -3.60
N ARG A 181 -9.32 28.09 -2.67
CA ARG A 181 -8.53 28.93 -1.77
C ARG A 181 -7.51 28.10 -0.96
N PRO A 182 -6.25 28.55 -0.78
CA PRO A 182 -5.21 27.77 -0.09
C PRO A 182 -5.48 27.47 1.40
N ASP A 183 -6.33 28.26 2.06
CA ASP A 183 -6.69 28.10 3.48
C ASP A 183 -7.73 26.99 3.73
N VAL A 184 -8.42 26.52 2.68
CA VAL A 184 -9.40 25.43 2.79
C VAL A 184 -8.69 24.11 2.99
N VAL A 185 -9.12 23.37 4.02
CA VAL A 185 -8.64 22.02 4.29
C VAL A 185 -9.30 21.03 3.34
N VAL A 186 -8.51 20.12 2.75
CA VAL A 186 -9.03 19.03 1.91
C VAL A 186 -8.48 17.69 2.38
N ASN A 187 -9.32 16.66 2.43
CA ASN A 187 -8.90 15.31 2.85
C ASN A 187 -8.13 14.52 1.76
N ARG A 188 -7.56 15.22 0.76
CA ARG A 188 -6.81 14.67 -0.37
C ARG A 188 -5.73 15.66 -0.83
N PHE A 189 -4.68 15.14 -1.46
CA PHE A 189 -3.67 15.94 -2.17
C PHE A 189 -4.05 16.19 -3.64
N PRO A 190 -3.73 17.37 -4.20
CA PRO A 190 -3.92 17.71 -5.61
C PRO A 190 -3.49 16.63 -6.61
N ARG A 191 -4.34 16.42 -7.63
CA ARG A 191 -4.10 15.51 -8.77
C ARG A 191 -5.17 15.72 -9.85
N ASP A 192 -4.81 15.38 -11.09
CA ASP A 192 -5.68 15.52 -12.27
C ASP A 192 -6.89 14.58 -12.25
N ALA A 193 -6.73 13.40 -11.67
CA ALA A 193 -7.79 12.42 -11.49
C ALA A 193 -7.86 11.96 -10.04
N ASN A 194 -9.06 11.87 -9.45
CA ASN A 194 -9.30 11.45 -8.06
C ASN A 194 -8.97 9.98 -7.75
N ALA A 195 -8.24 9.31 -8.65
CA ALA A 195 -7.76 7.96 -8.43
C ALA A 195 -6.87 7.87 -7.18
N SER A 196 -6.87 6.68 -6.58
CA SER A 196 -5.95 6.36 -5.50
C SER A 196 -4.50 6.53 -5.97
N LEU A 197 -3.65 7.02 -5.08
CA LEU A 197 -2.21 7.06 -5.33
C LEU A 197 -1.60 5.72 -4.94
N LYS A 198 -0.53 5.34 -5.64
CA LYS A 198 0.42 4.32 -5.21
C LYS A 198 1.80 4.95 -5.12
N LEU A 199 2.37 4.99 -3.93
CA LEU A 199 3.57 5.79 -3.65
C LEU A 199 4.88 5.01 -3.78
N CYS A 200 4.83 3.68 -3.92
CA CYS A 200 6.03 2.86 -4.04
C CYS A 200 6.48 2.74 -5.50
N GLY A 201 5.85 1.84 -6.26
CA GLY A 201 5.99 1.69 -7.72
C GLY A 201 7.30 2.20 -8.35
N TYR A 202 7.17 3.16 -9.27
CA TYR A 202 8.31 3.80 -9.95
C TYR A 202 9.18 4.65 -9.02
N ALA A 203 8.64 5.23 -7.95
CA ALA A 203 9.40 6.09 -7.04
C ALA A 203 10.54 5.32 -6.34
N LEU A 204 10.37 4.00 -6.16
CA LEU A 204 11.33 3.12 -5.51
C LEU A 204 12.04 2.15 -6.47
N ALA A 205 11.47 1.88 -7.65
CA ALA A 205 12.03 0.90 -8.58
C ALA A 205 13.42 1.31 -9.10
N GLY A 206 14.35 0.36 -9.10
CA GLY A 206 15.73 0.53 -9.57
C GLY A 206 16.65 1.28 -8.60
N ARG A 207 16.20 1.60 -7.39
CA ARG A 207 16.97 2.40 -6.42
C ARG A 207 17.44 1.56 -5.24
N SER A 208 18.75 1.34 -5.16
CA SER A 208 19.39 0.46 -4.16
C SER A 208 19.27 0.95 -2.71
N GLU A 209 19.02 2.25 -2.50
CA GLU A 209 18.77 2.83 -1.17
C GLU A 209 17.55 2.21 -0.46
N PHE A 210 16.60 1.65 -1.21
CA PHE A 210 15.42 0.99 -0.65
C PHE A 210 15.59 -0.51 -0.44
N ASP A 211 16.74 -1.09 -0.85
CA ASP A 211 16.91 -2.54 -0.84
C ASP A 211 16.86 -3.16 0.57
N GLY A 212 17.06 -2.35 1.61
CA GLY A 212 16.95 -2.80 3.00
C GLY A 212 15.52 -3.02 3.49
N HIS A 213 14.49 -2.57 2.76
CA HIS A 213 13.10 -2.64 3.23
C HIS A 213 12.03 -2.74 2.13
N TYR A 214 12.40 -2.63 0.86
CA TYR A 214 11.51 -2.80 -0.28
C TYR A 214 12.07 -3.91 -1.18
N PRO A 215 11.30 -4.98 -1.49
CA PRO A 215 11.76 -6.00 -2.42
C PRO A 215 12.13 -5.36 -3.74
N ARG A 216 13.35 -5.62 -4.21
CA ARG A 216 13.90 -4.99 -5.40
C ARG A 216 12.93 -5.08 -6.57
N ALA A 217 12.81 -3.98 -7.29
CA ALA A 217 11.90 -3.84 -8.40
C ALA A 217 12.56 -3.04 -9.51
N TYR A 218 12.10 -3.25 -10.73
CA TYR A 218 12.59 -2.58 -11.92
C TYR A 218 11.41 -2.02 -12.72
N PRO A 219 11.57 -0.84 -13.34
CA PRO A 219 10.68 -0.40 -14.41
C PRO A 219 10.49 -1.51 -15.45
N ALA A 220 9.23 -1.81 -15.80
CA ALA A 220 8.91 -2.87 -16.75
C ALA A 220 9.11 -2.39 -18.20
N HIS A 221 10.36 -2.20 -18.60
CA HIS A 221 10.74 -1.87 -19.98
C HIS A 221 11.23 -3.12 -20.71
N THR A 222 11.05 -3.14 -22.04
CA THR A 222 11.56 -4.21 -22.91
C THR A 222 13.02 -4.02 -23.29
N GLU A 223 13.51 -2.78 -23.26
CA GLU A 223 14.85 -2.40 -23.71
C GLU A 223 15.46 -1.34 -22.78
N GLY A 224 16.78 -1.16 -22.91
CA GLY A 224 17.56 -0.19 -22.16
C GLY A 224 18.02 -0.67 -20.78
N ILE A 225 18.67 0.22 -20.06
CA ILE A 225 19.41 -0.08 -18.81
C ILE A 225 18.52 -0.76 -17.76
N HIS A 226 17.24 -0.39 -17.67
CA HIS A 226 16.30 -1.00 -16.71
C HIS A 226 15.96 -2.46 -17.07
N ALA A 227 15.77 -2.76 -18.36
CA ALA A 227 15.53 -4.12 -18.83
C ALA A 227 16.76 -5.00 -18.60
N ASP A 228 17.95 -4.49 -18.94
CA ASP A 228 19.22 -5.21 -18.75
C ASP A 228 19.51 -5.46 -17.26
N SER A 229 19.21 -4.49 -16.40
CA SER A 229 19.36 -4.63 -14.94
C SER A 229 18.43 -5.71 -14.37
N PHE A 230 17.18 -5.75 -14.82
CA PHE A 230 16.24 -6.81 -14.42
C PHE A 230 16.71 -8.19 -14.88
N VAL A 231 17.13 -8.33 -16.14
CA VAL A 231 17.62 -9.61 -16.68
C VAL A 231 18.88 -10.07 -15.95
N ALA A 232 19.80 -9.16 -15.65
CA ALA A 232 20.99 -9.46 -14.85
C ALA A 232 20.66 -9.95 -13.45
N ASP A 233 19.70 -9.30 -12.79
CA ASP A 233 19.21 -9.72 -11.49
C ASP A 233 18.55 -11.10 -11.54
N TYR A 234 17.63 -11.31 -12.48
CA TYR A 234 16.96 -12.59 -12.67
C TYR A 234 17.98 -13.72 -12.87
N SER A 235 18.97 -13.48 -13.73
CA SER A 235 20.02 -14.45 -14.09
C SER A 235 20.90 -14.80 -12.89
N LEU A 236 21.38 -13.81 -12.15
CA LEU A 236 22.12 -14.04 -10.91
C LEU A 236 21.26 -14.81 -9.91
N THR A 237 20.01 -14.39 -9.72
CA THR A 237 19.08 -15.01 -8.76
C THR A 237 18.85 -16.48 -9.13
N ALA A 238 18.73 -16.84 -10.41
CA ALA A 238 18.65 -18.24 -10.84
C ALA A 238 19.90 -19.06 -10.48
N CYS A 239 21.10 -18.49 -10.65
CA CYS A 239 22.35 -19.14 -10.22
C CYS A 239 22.36 -19.38 -8.70
N VAL A 240 22.06 -18.35 -7.89
CA VAL A 240 22.01 -18.48 -6.43
C VAL A 240 20.95 -19.49 -5.99
N SER A 241 19.77 -19.45 -6.62
CA SER A 241 18.66 -20.38 -6.36
C SER A 241 19.04 -21.82 -6.63
N LEU A 242 19.79 -22.11 -7.70
CA LEU A 242 20.24 -23.48 -7.99
C LEU A 242 21.20 -24.00 -6.92
N LEU A 243 22.18 -23.17 -6.51
CA LEU A 243 23.11 -23.53 -5.44
C LEU A 243 22.37 -23.76 -4.12
N ARG A 244 21.44 -22.87 -3.76
CA ARG A 244 20.64 -23.00 -2.54
C ARG A 244 19.76 -24.24 -2.57
N ALA A 245 19.08 -24.51 -3.69
CA ALA A 245 18.29 -25.73 -3.85
C ALA A 245 19.16 -26.98 -3.63
N PHE A 246 20.36 -27.02 -4.23
CA PHE A 246 21.32 -28.12 -4.05
C PHE A 246 21.73 -28.33 -2.59
N VAL A 247 22.04 -27.24 -1.88
CA VAL A 247 22.41 -27.25 -0.46
C VAL A 247 21.25 -27.74 0.41
N ASP A 248 20.05 -27.16 0.25
CA ASP A 248 18.90 -27.45 1.10
C ASP A 248 18.32 -28.84 0.85
N GLY A 249 18.33 -29.29 -0.41
CA GLY A 249 17.85 -30.63 -0.77
C GLY A 249 18.82 -31.75 -0.41
N GLY A 250 20.12 -31.43 -0.32
CA GLY A 250 21.20 -32.39 -0.13
C GLY A 250 21.50 -33.19 -1.39
N HIS A 251 22.79 -33.44 -1.65
CA HIS A 251 23.24 -34.11 -2.87
C HIS A 251 22.62 -35.51 -3.02
N GLN A 252 22.40 -36.25 -1.94
CA GLN A 252 21.78 -37.58 -1.97
C GLN A 252 20.35 -37.58 -2.55
N ASN A 253 19.57 -36.52 -2.31
CA ASN A 253 18.21 -36.43 -2.84
C ASN A 253 18.17 -35.85 -4.25
N MET A 254 19.11 -34.95 -4.56
CA MET A 254 19.12 -34.18 -5.80
C MET A 254 19.93 -34.81 -6.92
N CYS A 255 20.71 -35.85 -6.63
CA CYS A 255 21.51 -36.59 -7.60
C CYS A 255 20.95 -38.01 -7.82
N ALA A 256 21.12 -38.52 -9.04
CA ALA A 256 20.85 -39.92 -9.39
C ALA A 256 21.65 -40.34 -10.64
N LYS A 257 21.98 -41.63 -10.75
CA LYS A 257 22.66 -42.18 -11.94
C LYS A 257 21.87 -41.95 -13.23
N ASN A 258 20.54 -42.02 -13.15
CA ASN A 258 19.60 -41.74 -14.24
C ASN A 258 19.03 -40.30 -14.20
N GLY A 259 19.78 -39.35 -13.62
CA GLY A 259 19.40 -37.95 -13.63
C GLY A 259 19.24 -37.39 -15.05
N GLN A 260 18.60 -36.23 -15.18
CA GLN A 260 18.30 -35.61 -16.49
C GLN A 260 19.08 -34.32 -16.76
N VAL A 261 19.89 -33.89 -15.81
CA VAL A 261 20.61 -32.61 -15.85
C VAL A 261 22.07 -32.85 -15.45
N PRO A 262 23.05 -32.45 -16.26
CA PRO A 262 24.45 -32.65 -15.90
C PRO A 262 24.88 -31.73 -14.75
N LEU A 263 25.85 -32.18 -13.93
CA LEU A 263 26.45 -31.35 -12.86
C LEU A 263 27.14 -30.07 -13.38
N SER A 264 27.43 -29.99 -14.69
CA SER A 264 27.94 -28.76 -15.31
C SER A 264 27.00 -27.55 -15.14
N ALA A 265 25.68 -27.77 -14.99
CA ALA A 265 24.73 -26.70 -14.68
C ALA A 265 24.97 -26.10 -13.28
N LEU A 266 25.30 -26.94 -12.29
CA LEU A 266 25.67 -26.49 -10.94
C LEU A 266 27.01 -25.75 -10.97
N ASN A 267 28.00 -26.26 -11.71
CA ASN A 267 29.29 -25.59 -11.90
C ASN A 267 29.15 -24.24 -12.58
N PHE A 268 28.28 -24.12 -13.59
CA PHE A 268 27.98 -22.84 -14.24
C PHE A 268 27.42 -21.83 -13.24
N ALA A 269 26.46 -22.24 -12.41
CA ALA A 269 25.92 -21.38 -11.35
C ALA A 269 26.99 -20.97 -10.33
N ALA A 270 27.83 -21.92 -9.88
CA ALA A 270 28.90 -21.67 -8.93
C ALA A 270 29.93 -20.69 -9.49
N PHE A 271 30.35 -20.88 -10.74
CA PHE A 271 31.27 -19.97 -11.44
C PHE A 271 30.68 -18.56 -11.52
N LYS A 272 29.43 -18.42 -11.95
CA LYS A 272 28.76 -17.11 -12.04
C LYS A 272 28.60 -16.45 -10.67
N CYS A 273 28.25 -17.21 -9.64
CA CYS A 273 28.17 -16.69 -8.27
C CYS A 273 29.53 -16.22 -7.74
N HIS A 274 30.61 -16.95 -8.04
CA HIS A 274 31.97 -16.54 -7.70
C HIS A 274 32.39 -15.28 -8.47
N GLN A 275 32.08 -15.23 -9.77
CA GLN A 275 32.31 -14.07 -10.63
C GLN A 275 31.64 -12.81 -10.05
N TYR A 276 30.38 -12.91 -9.60
CA TYR A 276 29.69 -11.78 -8.94
C TYR A 276 30.40 -11.27 -7.66
N LEU A 277 31.05 -12.17 -6.91
CA LEU A 277 31.73 -11.82 -5.67
C LEU A 277 33.14 -11.25 -5.88
N THR A 278 33.71 -11.37 -7.08
CA THR A 278 35.11 -11.06 -7.37
C THR A 278 35.29 -9.97 -8.42
N ASP A 279 34.42 -9.91 -9.41
CA ASP A 279 34.46 -8.91 -10.48
C ASP A 279 34.03 -7.52 -10.02
N ASP A 280 34.41 -6.51 -10.81
CA ASP A 280 33.85 -5.17 -10.69
C ASP A 280 32.34 -5.19 -10.97
N ARG A 281 31.56 -4.59 -10.06
CA ARG A 281 30.11 -4.44 -10.18
C ARG A 281 29.68 -3.71 -11.46
N SER A 282 30.56 -2.92 -12.07
CA SER A 282 30.31 -2.27 -13.37
C SER A 282 30.10 -3.29 -14.52
N LEU A 283 30.70 -4.49 -14.44
CA LEU A 283 30.57 -5.55 -15.43
C LEU A 283 29.32 -6.42 -15.25
N TYR A 284 28.50 -6.12 -14.24
CA TYR A 284 27.37 -6.93 -13.83
C TYR A 284 26.31 -7.13 -14.93
N PRO A 285 25.82 -6.10 -15.64
CA PRO A 285 24.82 -6.30 -16.68
C PRO A 285 25.33 -7.14 -17.86
N ALA A 286 26.60 -6.98 -18.24
CA ALA A 286 27.21 -7.73 -19.32
C ALA A 286 27.44 -9.20 -18.95
N SER A 287 27.95 -9.45 -17.74
CA SER A 287 28.30 -10.79 -17.25
C SER A 287 27.08 -11.68 -16.98
N PHE A 288 25.93 -11.05 -16.74
CA PHE A 288 24.64 -11.66 -16.42
C PHE A 288 23.56 -11.33 -17.45
N SER A 289 23.93 -11.14 -18.72
CA SER A 289 23.01 -10.76 -19.78
C SER A 289 21.80 -11.70 -19.96
N GLY A 290 21.85 -12.92 -19.40
CA GLY A 290 20.81 -13.94 -19.55
C GLY A 290 20.62 -14.43 -20.99
N LYS A 291 21.47 -13.97 -21.92
CA LYS A 291 21.34 -14.17 -23.36
C LYS A 291 22.49 -15.04 -23.89
N GLY A 292 22.20 -15.84 -24.91
CA GLY A 292 23.16 -16.72 -25.57
C GLY A 292 23.07 -18.17 -25.10
N GLY A 293 23.62 -19.08 -25.92
CA GLY A 293 23.38 -20.52 -25.79
C GLY A 293 23.74 -21.12 -24.43
N ALA A 294 24.76 -20.59 -23.74
CA ALA A 294 25.13 -21.03 -22.40
C ALA A 294 24.05 -20.67 -21.35
N TRP A 295 23.51 -19.45 -21.39
CA TRP A 295 22.45 -19.01 -20.49
C TRP A 295 21.13 -19.73 -20.77
N GLU A 296 20.75 -19.89 -22.04
CA GLU A 296 19.53 -20.62 -22.42
C GLU A 296 19.59 -22.09 -21.97
N THR A 297 20.75 -22.73 -22.13
CA THR A 297 20.99 -24.09 -21.64
C THR A 297 20.92 -24.15 -20.12
N PHE A 298 21.53 -23.18 -19.44
CA PHE A 298 21.48 -23.07 -17.99
C PHE A 298 20.04 -22.92 -17.49
N PHE A 299 19.23 -22.02 -18.05
CA PHE A 299 17.84 -21.83 -17.63
C PHE A 299 17.00 -23.10 -17.83
N LYS A 300 17.16 -23.80 -18.96
CA LYS A 300 16.50 -25.10 -19.18
C LYS A 300 16.84 -26.11 -18.09
N HIS A 301 18.11 -26.20 -17.69
CA HIS A 301 18.55 -27.09 -16.61
C HIS A 301 18.04 -26.63 -15.23
N TYR A 302 18.11 -25.34 -14.94
CA TYR A 302 17.59 -24.74 -13.71
C TYR A 302 16.10 -25.06 -13.53
N TYR A 303 15.27 -24.83 -14.55
CA TYR A 303 13.83 -25.13 -14.49
C TYR A 303 13.58 -26.64 -14.26
N LYS A 304 14.32 -27.52 -14.93
CA LYS A 304 14.19 -28.97 -14.71
C LYS A 304 14.48 -29.37 -13.26
N ILE A 305 15.53 -28.83 -12.65
CA ILE A 305 15.89 -29.16 -11.25
C ILE A 305 14.89 -28.55 -10.27
N VAL A 306 14.64 -27.25 -10.40
CA VAL A 306 13.96 -26.47 -9.36
C VAL A 306 12.44 -26.50 -9.49
N HIS A 307 11.92 -26.46 -10.73
CA HIS A 307 10.49 -26.43 -11.00
C HIS A 307 9.94 -27.83 -11.24
N ASP A 308 10.60 -28.62 -12.08
CA ASP A 308 10.14 -29.97 -12.47
C ASP A 308 10.64 -31.08 -11.53
N ARG A 309 11.40 -30.71 -10.49
CA ARG A 309 11.97 -31.61 -9.46
C ARG A 309 12.76 -32.79 -10.05
N ARG A 310 13.44 -32.56 -11.19
CA ARG A 310 14.39 -33.52 -11.77
C ARG A 310 15.69 -33.52 -10.98
N LYS A 311 16.48 -34.56 -11.21
CA LYS A 311 17.75 -34.78 -10.52
C LYS A 311 18.94 -34.55 -11.43
N PHE A 312 20.07 -34.19 -10.82
CA PHE A 312 21.37 -34.18 -11.46
C PHE A 312 21.83 -35.59 -11.78
N THR A 313 22.42 -35.76 -12.96
CA THR A 313 23.10 -36.99 -13.38
C THR A 313 24.49 -37.02 -12.80
N VAL A 314 24.88 -38.14 -12.19
CA VAL A 314 26.24 -38.33 -11.66
C VAL A 314 26.95 -39.47 -12.40
N PRO A 315 28.24 -39.30 -12.78
CA PRO A 315 29.01 -40.32 -13.50
C PRO A 315 29.60 -41.39 -12.57
N VAL A 316 29.53 -42.65 -13.00
CA VAL A 316 29.40 -43.88 -12.18
C VAL A 316 30.48 -44.21 -11.12
N ASP A 317 31.59 -43.48 -10.95
CA ASP A 317 32.69 -43.88 -10.04
C ASP A 317 33.12 -42.81 -9.02
N ASP A 318 33.34 -43.21 -7.75
CA ASP A 318 33.88 -42.42 -6.61
C ASP A 318 33.29 -41.00 -6.40
N GLU A 319 31.96 -40.91 -6.55
CA GLU A 319 31.20 -39.66 -6.63
C GLU A 319 31.05 -38.90 -5.30
N GLU A 320 31.08 -39.59 -4.17
CA GLU A 320 30.67 -39.01 -2.88
C GLU A 320 31.64 -37.91 -2.41
N ALA A 321 32.94 -38.05 -2.66
CA ALA A 321 33.91 -37.02 -2.31
C ALA A 321 33.68 -35.74 -3.14
N VAL A 322 33.41 -35.89 -4.44
CA VAL A 322 33.11 -34.77 -5.34
C VAL A 322 31.80 -34.09 -4.95
N LEU A 323 30.74 -34.85 -4.67
CA LEU A 323 29.46 -34.30 -4.26
C LEU A 323 29.56 -33.56 -2.91
N ARG A 324 30.32 -34.09 -1.93
CA ARG A 324 30.60 -33.37 -0.68
C ARG A 324 31.37 -32.08 -0.90
N PHE A 325 32.34 -32.07 -1.82
CA PHE A 325 33.08 -30.87 -2.19
C PHE A 325 32.17 -29.82 -2.84
N LEU A 326 31.31 -30.22 -3.77
CA LEU A 326 30.33 -29.35 -4.43
C LEU A 326 29.34 -28.78 -3.42
N THR A 327 28.85 -29.60 -2.48
CA THR A 327 27.97 -29.16 -1.40
C THR A 327 28.67 -28.11 -0.53
N SER A 328 29.90 -28.40 -0.06
CA SER A 328 30.66 -27.49 0.80
C SER A 328 30.97 -26.15 0.12
N SER A 329 31.36 -26.21 -1.16
CA SER A 329 31.64 -25.02 -1.98
C SER A 329 30.37 -24.20 -2.23
N SER A 330 29.24 -24.87 -2.48
CA SER A 330 27.94 -24.21 -2.66
C SER A 330 27.47 -23.52 -1.37
N VAL A 331 27.63 -24.18 -0.20
CA VAL A 331 27.33 -23.57 1.12
C VAL A 331 28.14 -22.29 1.31
N LEU A 332 29.45 -22.34 1.04
CA LEU A 332 30.33 -21.17 1.19
C LEU A 332 29.91 -20.02 0.26
N LEU A 333 29.62 -20.32 -1.01
CA LEU A 333 29.19 -19.32 -1.99
C LEU A 333 27.84 -18.70 -1.59
N VAL A 334 26.85 -19.50 -1.21
CA VAL A 334 25.53 -19.01 -0.76
C VAL A 334 25.70 -18.10 0.45
N HIS A 335 26.51 -18.50 1.45
CA HIS A 335 26.77 -17.68 2.62
C HIS A 335 27.41 -16.32 2.27
N ARG A 336 28.45 -16.32 1.43
CA ARG A 336 29.11 -15.08 0.98
C ARG A 336 28.17 -14.18 0.18
N LEU A 337 27.35 -14.76 -0.69
CA LEU A 337 26.33 -14.03 -1.45
C LEU A 337 25.26 -13.43 -0.55
N THR A 338 24.81 -14.16 0.48
CA THR A 338 23.82 -13.64 1.41
C THR A 338 24.34 -12.46 2.21
N ALA A 339 25.63 -12.44 2.56
CA ALA A 339 26.27 -11.27 3.16
C ALA A 339 26.39 -10.09 2.17
N ALA A 340 26.77 -10.35 0.92
CA ALA A 340 26.96 -9.31 -0.10
C ALA A 340 25.63 -8.73 -0.65
N ARG A 341 24.55 -9.52 -0.60
CA ARG A 341 23.24 -9.22 -1.16
C ARG A 341 22.14 -9.63 -0.16
N PRO A 342 21.81 -8.76 0.82
CA PRO A 342 20.92 -9.10 1.92
C PRO A 342 19.52 -9.57 1.48
N GLN A 343 18.99 -9.05 0.37
CA GLN A 343 17.70 -9.48 -0.17
C GLN A 343 17.67 -10.94 -0.64
N THR A 344 18.81 -11.63 -0.76
CA THR A 344 18.78 -13.07 -1.03
C THR A 344 18.09 -13.87 0.07
N ALA A 345 17.87 -13.29 1.25
CA ALA A 345 17.07 -13.87 2.32
C ALA A 345 15.61 -14.11 1.89
N ILE A 346 15.03 -13.23 1.05
CA ILE A 346 13.63 -13.34 0.58
C ILE A 346 13.48 -14.13 -0.74
N ASP A 347 14.60 -14.50 -1.36
CA ASP A 347 14.60 -15.03 -2.73
C ASP A 347 14.08 -16.46 -2.85
N GLY A 348 14.12 -17.24 -1.76
CA GLY A 348 13.83 -18.67 -1.84
C GLY A 348 14.73 -19.37 -2.86
N TYR A 349 14.11 -20.20 -3.71
CA TYR A 349 14.79 -20.90 -4.79
C TYR A 349 13.95 -21.00 -6.08
N GLN A 350 12.68 -20.59 -6.10
CA GLN A 350 11.82 -20.69 -7.29
C GLN A 350 12.06 -19.55 -8.30
N ASN A 351 12.66 -18.44 -7.86
CA ASN A 351 12.92 -17.23 -8.64
C ASN A 351 11.64 -16.61 -9.21
N VAL A 352 10.63 -16.44 -8.36
CA VAL A 352 9.33 -15.84 -8.67
C VAL A 352 9.43 -14.31 -8.67
N TRP A 353 8.85 -13.71 -9.71
CA TRP A 353 8.71 -12.26 -9.89
C TRP A 353 7.24 -11.90 -10.17
N ILE A 354 6.85 -10.69 -9.77
CA ILE A 354 5.52 -10.13 -9.97
C ILE A 354 5.57 -8.88 -10.83
N VAL A 355 4.89 -8.90 -11.98
CA VAL A 355 4.66 -7.72 -12.83
C VAL A 355 3.36 -7.06 -12.36
N LYS A 356 3.42 -5.82 -11.87
CA LYS A 356 2.27 -5.10 -11.32
C LYS A 356 2.21 -3.65 -11.80
N SER A 357 1.00 -3.09 -11.89
CA SER A 357 0.82 -1.69 -12.27
C SER A 357 1.04 -0.72 -11.10
N THR A 358 1.67 0.40 -11.43
CA THR A 358 1.96 1.52 -10.53
C THR A 358 0.84 2.55 -10.47
N ALA A 359 -0.17 2.48 -11.35
CA ALA A 359 -1.34 3.37 -11.35
C ALA A 359 -2.58 2.66 -10.80
N ALA A 360 -3.41 3.36 -10.00
CA ALA A 360 -4.58 2.75 -9.37
C ALA A 360 -5.85 2.62 -10.24
N PRO A 361 -6.11 3.41 -11.31
CA PRO A 361 -7.30 3.19 -12.16
C PRO A 361 -7.02 2.28 -13.38
N HIS A 362 -5.78 2.21 -13.86
CA HIS A 362 -5.38 1.42 -15.04
C HIS A 362 -4.76 0.05 -14.68
N GLY A 363 -4.92 -0.36 -13.42
CA GLY A 363 -4.24 -1.52 -12.86
C GLY A 363 -4.69 -2.85 -13.47
N GLY A 364 -4.01 -3.27 -14.53
CA GLY A 364 -4.03 -4.65 -14.99
C GLY A 364 -3.71 -5.60 -13.83
N ARG A 365 -4.24 -6.83 -13.90
CA ARG A 365 -4.01 -7.83 -12.84
C ARG A 365 -2.51 -8.06 -12.68
N PRO A 366 -1.98 -8.14 -11.44
CA PRO A 366 -0.60 -8.55 -11.25
C PRO A 366 -0.37 -9.92 -11.87
N VAL A 367 0.77 -10.12 -12.52
CA VAL A 367 1.12 -11.41 -13.14
C VAL A 367 2.36 -11.92 -12.44
N MET A 368 2.28 -13.14 -11.90
CA MET A 368 3.43 -13.83 -11.32
C MET A 368 3.96 -14.85 -12.30
N SER A 369 5.27 -14.85 -12.51
CA SER A 369 5.95 -15.91 -13.24
C SER A 369 7.33 -16.15 -12.63
N ASN A 370 7.83 -17.36 -12.82
CA ASN A 370 9.16 -17.80 -12.43
C ASN A 370 10.04 -18.14 -13.64
N LYS A 371 9.57 -17.88 -14.88
CA LYS A 371 10.31 -18.09 -16.12
C LYS A 371 10.58 -16.75 -16.80
N ILE A 372 11.82 -16.53 -17.23
CA ILE A 372 12.23 -15.26 -17.83
C ILE A 372 11.45 -14.93 -19.10
N ASP A 373 11.24 -15.90 -19.99
CA ASP A 373 10.54 -15.67 -21.27
C ASP A 373 9.09 -15.22 -21.03
N GLU A 374 8.39 -15.86 -20.08
CA GLU A 374 7.02 -15.48 -19.70
C GLU A 374 6.96 -14.06 -19.10
N LEU A 375 7.99 -13.66 -18.34
CA LEU A 375 8.10 -12.31 -17.76
C LEU A 375 8.34 -11.26 -18.85
N LEU A 376 9.29 -11.50 -19.75
CA LEU A 376 9.61 -10.59 -20.86
C LEU A 376 8.43 -10.42 -21.82
N ASP A 377 7.73 -11.52 -22.14
CA ASP A 377 6.48 -11.48 -22.92
C ASP A 377 5.41 -10.62 -22.25
N THR A 378 5.23 -10.78 -20.94
CA THR A 378 4.24 -10.02 -20.16
C THR A 378 4.57 -8.53 -20.15
N ILE A 379 5.85 -8.18 -20.05
CA ILE A 379 6.35 -6.80 -20.10
C ILE A 379 6.10 -6.22 -21.50
N GLY A 380 6.47 -6.93 -22.56
CA GLY A 380 6.33 -6.47 -23.95
C GLY A 380 4.89 -6.23 -24.40
N ARG A 381 3.95 -7.08 -23.99
CA ARG A 381 2.51 -6.92 -24.33
C ARG A 381 1.85 -5.71 -23.67
N SER A 382 2.48 -5.12 -22.64
CA SER A 382 1.83 -4.18 -21.73
C SER A 382 2.16 -2.70 -21.96
N GLY A 383 2.95 -2.36 -22.99
CA GLY A 383 3.28 -0.95 -23.32
C GLY A 383 4.18 -0.21 -22.31
N GLY A 384 4.68 -0.90 -21.28
CA GLY A 384 5.82 -0.53 -20.43
C GLY A 384 5.76 0.70 -19.51
N SER A 385 4.88 1.69 -19.73
CA SER A 385 5.00 2.98 -19.04
C SER A 385 4.47 3.04 -17.60
N ASP A 386 3.59 2.11 -17.20
CA ASP A 386 2.89 2.15 -15.90
C ASP A 386 3.06 0.87 -15.06
N ARG A 387 4.19 0.16 -15.20
CA ARG A 387 4.41 -1.14 -14.56
C ARG A 387 5.81 -1.32 -14.01
N VAL A 388 5.90 -2.15 -12.97
CA VAL A 388 7.17 -2.62 -12.42
C VAL A 388 7.18 -4.14 -12.36
N VAL A 389 8.36 -4.72 -12.53
CA VAL A 389 8.65 -6.12 -12.21
C VAL A 389 9.38 -6.16 -10.87
N GLN A 390 8.78 -6.83 -9.87
CA GLN A 390 9.27 -6.85 -8.50
C GLN A 390 9.58 -8.28 -8.05
N LYS A 391 10.66 -8.48 -7.29
CA LYS A 391 10.97 -9.79 -6.72
C LYS A 391 9.89 -10.19 -5.72
N TYR A 392 9.35 -11.39 -5.87
CA TYR A 392 8.39 -11.94 -4.92
C TYR A 392 9.11 -12.48 -3.67
N ILE A 393 8.54 -12.23 -2.50
CA ILE A 393 9.02 -12.77 -1.21
C ILE A 393 8.61 -14.24 -1.11
N GLU A 394 9.57 -15.13 -1.32
CA GLU A 394 9.37 -16.58 -1.32
C GLU A 394 9.49 -17.23 0.05
N THR A 395 10.17 -16.56 0.99
CA THR A 395 10.36 -16.98 2.39
C THR A 395 9.64 -16.01 3.34
N PRO A 396 8.32 -15.82 3.20
CA PRO A 396 7.58 -15.02 4.18
C PRO A 396 7.52 -15.76 5.52
N LEU A 397 7.32 -15.04 6.61
CA LEU A 397 6.93 -15.64 7.87
C LEU A 397 5.57 -16.33 7.72
N LEU A 398 5.52 -17.62 8.05
CA LEU A 398 4.33 -18.44 7.94
C LEU A 398 3.80 -18.82 9.32
N ARG A 399 2.49 -18.68 9.53
CA ARG A 399 1.78 -19.26 10.68
C ARG A 399 0.86 -20.36 10.18
N ASP A 400 1.01 -21.58 10.68
CA ASP A 400 0.27 -22.76 10.20
C ASP A 400 0.35 -22.92 8.67
N ASN A 401 1.55 -22.70 8.12
CA ASN A 401 1.83 -22.69 6.69
C ASN A 401 0.95 -21.68 5.92
N THR A 402 0.57 -20.56 6.54
CA THR A 402 -0.25 -19.51 5.92
C THR A 402 0.52 -18.20 5.89
N LYS A 403 0.62 -17.62 4.69
CA LYS A 403 1.19 -16.28 4.47
C LYS A 403 0.20 -15.23 4.97
N SER A 404 0.71 -14.15 5.54
CA SER A 404 -0.10 -13.00 5.97
C SER A 404 0.49 -11.69 5.46
N ASP A 405 -0.39 -10.75 5.16
CA ASP A 405 -0.02 -9.36 4.94
C ASP A 405 -0.24 -8.56 6.23
N VAL A 406 0.61 -7.57 6.48
CA VAL A 406 0.47 -6.61 7.58
C VAL A 406 0.03 -5.28 7.01
N HIS A 407 -1.13 -4.79 7.42
CA HIS A 407 -1.67 -3.51 7.02
C HIS A 407 -1.50 -2.48 8.13
N THR A 408 -0.99 -1.31 7.76
CA THR A 408 -0.81 -0.14 8.63
C THR A 408 -1.54 1.06 8.04
N TRP A 409 -1.87 2.04 8.88
CA TRP A 409 -2.53 3.27 8.46
C TRP A 409 -1.60 4.45 8.65
N ILE A 410 -1.54 5.30 7.63
CA ILE A 410 -0.60 6.41 7.56
C ILE A 410 -1.41 7.66 7.20
N ALA A 411 -1.37 8.69 8.03
CA ALA A 411 -1.97 9.98 7.69
C ALA A 411 -0.88 10.95 7.25
N LEU A 412 -0.98 11.47 6.03
CA LEU A 412 -0.06 12.45 5.48
C LEU A 412 -0.71 13.82 5.52
N SER A 413 -0.05 14.81 6.12
CA SER A 413 -0.65 16.11 6.41
C SER A 413 0.26 17.29 6.10
N THR A 414 -0.33 18.40 5.64
CA THR A 414 0.32 19.72 5.49
C THR A 414 -0.38 20.82 6.29
N LEU A 415 -1.21 20.46 7.28
CA LEU A 415 -2.03 21.39 8.07
C LEU A 415 -1.22 22.35 8.95
N ASP A 416 -0.05 21.91 9.42
CA ASP A 416 0.85 22.67 10.29
C ASP A 416 1.97 23.40 9.53
N GLY A 417 1.84 23.52 8.20
CA GLY A 417 2.80 24.24 7.34
C GLY A 417 4.05 23.44 6.97
N ARG A 418 4.11 22.14 7.30
CA ARG A 418 5.15 21.21 6.86
C ARG A 418 4.53 19.88 6.45
N LEU A 419 5.26 19.08 5.66
CA LEU A 419 4.84 17.70 5.38
C LEU A 419 5.07 16.85 6.64
N THR A 420 3.99 16.40 7.27
CA THR A 420 4.02 15.54 8.45
C THR A 420 3.43 14.17 8.11
N VAL A 421 4.20 13.12 8.39
CA VAL A 421 3.79 11.72 8.24
C VAL A 421 3.44 11.17 9.62
N TRP A 422 2.21 10.69 9.78
CA TRP A 422 1.71 10.09 11.02
C TRP A 422 1.51 8.59 10.80
N LEU A 423 2.08 7.75 11.66
CA LEU A 423 1.88 6.29 11.61
C LEU A 423 0.92 5.84 12.71
N HIS A 424 -0.09 5.06 12.36
CA HIS A 424 -1.01 4.51 13.35
C HIS A 424 -0.35 3.33 14.07
N ARG A 425 -0.32 3.38 15.40
CA ARG A 425 0.34 2.38 16.26
C ARG A 425 -0.30 0.98 16.24
N THR A 426 -1.53 0.86 15.78
CA THR A 426 -2.19 -0.43 15.59
C THR A 426 -2.10 -0.85 14.13
N CYS A 427 -1.77 -2.12 13.89
CA CYS A 427 -1.76 -2.77 12.59
C CYS A 427 -2.79 -3.92 12.54
N ALA A 428 -3.09 -4.39 11.33
CA ALA A 428 -3.87 -5.59 11.10
C ALA A 428 -3.05 -6.63 10.34
N VAL A 429 -2.99 -7.85 10.86
CA VAL A 429 -2.37 -9.02 10.23
C VAL A 429 -3.47 -9.83 9.54
N GLN A 430 -3.43 -9.85 8.21
CA GLN A 430 -4.43 -10.51 7.36
C GLN A 430 -3.88 -11.84 6.85
N PRO A 431 -4.26 -12.99 7.44
CA PRO A 431 -3.89 -14.28 6.90
C PRO A 431 -4.57 -14.53 5.55
N TYR A 432 -3.87 -15.23 4.66
CA TYR A 432 -4.44 -15.72 3.43
C TYR A 432 -5.39 -16.89 3.71
N ALA A 433 -6.44 -17.04 2.90
CA ALA A 433 -7.42 -18.10 3.14
C ALA A 433 -6.91 -19.52 2.79
N HIS A 434 -5.71 -19.63 2.20
CA HIS A 434 -5.13 -20.92 1.81
C HIS A 434 -3.68 -20.99 2.27
N ARG A 435 -3.20 -22.23 2.42
CA ARG A 435 -1.80 -22.51 2.73
C ARG A 435 -0.88 -21.98 1.64
N PHE A 436 0.29 -21.52 2.06
CA PHE A 436 1.32 -21.01 1.18
C PHE A 436 1.91 -22.14 0.34
N SER A 437 1.97 -21.92 -0.97
CA SER A 437 2.64 -22.79 -1.93
C SER A 437 3.03 -21.97 -3.16
N LEU A 438 4.25 -22.23 -3.65
CA LEU A 438 4.77 -21.70 -4.91
C LEU A 438 4.68 -22.73 -6.04
N HIS A 439 4.18 -23.94 -5.79
CA HIS A 439 4.03 -24.95 -6.85
C HIS A 439 2.75 -24.72 -7.63
N ARG A 440 2.86 -24.60 -8.96
CA ARG A 440 1.73 -24.37 -9.89
C ARG A 440 0.69 -25.51 -9.85
N GLU A 441 1.13 -26.75 -9.57
CA GLU A 441 0.27 -27.94 -9.52
C GLU A 441 -0.45 -28.16 -8.17
N ALA A 442 -0.12 -27.37 -7.14
CA ALA A 442 -0.76 -27.45 -5.84
C ALA A 442 -2.13 -26.75 -5.87
N ALA A 443 -3.11 -27.44 -6.48
CA ALA A 443 -4.53 -27.11 -6.60
C ALA A 443 -4.86 -25.81 -7.38
N ALA A 444 -6.12 -25.68 -7.80
CA ALA A 444 -6.75 -24.50 -8.43
C ALA A 444 -6.73 -23.20 -7.57
N SER A 445 -5.80 -23.13 -6.62
CA SER A 445 -5.71 -22.19 -5.48
C SER A 445 -4.29 -21.69 -5.19
N GLY A 446 -3.27 -22.11 -5.98
CA GLY A 446 -1.88 -21.69 -5.82
C GLY A 446 -1.67 -20.17 -5.95
N HIS A 447 -0.64 -19.63 -5.29
CA HIS A 447 -0.38 -18.17 -5.31
C HIS A 447 -0.24 -17.61 -6.73
N PHE A 448 0.34 -18.38 -7.67
CA PHE A 448 0.49 -18.01 -9.09
C PHE A 448 -0.84 -17.64 -9.77
N ASP A 449 -1.92 -18.39 -9.53
CA ASP A 449 -3.23 -18.18 -10.18
C ASP A 449 -4.14 -17.19 -9.43
N ARG A 450 -3.74 -16.80 -8.21
CA ARG A 450 -4.60 -16.04 -7.28
C ARG A 450 -4.60 -14.53 -7.50
N ALA A 451 -3.77 -14.01 -8.40
CA ALA A 451 -3.88 -12.63 -8.88
C ALA A 451 -5.16 -12.35 -9.70
N LYS A 452 -6.08 -13.33 -9.76
CA LYS A 452 -7.41 -13.23 -10.37
C LYS A 452 -8.44 -12.40 -9.59
N TRP A 453 -8.17 -11.95 -8.36
CA TRP A 453 -9.17 -11.25 -7.55
C TRP A 453 -9.03 -9.72 -7.59
N ARG A 454 -9.88 -9.08 -8.39
CA ARG A 454 -10.13 -7.63 -8.36
C ARG A 454 -10.82 -7.27 -7.03
N GLY A 455 -10.36 -6.21 -6.37
CA GLY A 455 -11.14 -5.48 -5.35
C GLY A 455 -11.05 -5.94 -3.90
N LEU A 456 -10.34 -7.04 -3.56
CA LEU A 456 -10.30 -7.55 -2.19
C LEU A 456 -9.05 -7.20 -1.38
N HIS A 457 -8.03 -6.57 -1.98
CA HIS A 457 -6.93 -6.08 -1.18
C HIS A 457 -7.36 -4.92 -0.31
N ALA A 458 -8.34 -4.10 -0.71
CA ALA A 458 -8.84 -2.98 0.09
C ALA A 458 -9.39 -3.44 1.46
N VAL A 459 -10.39 -4.33 1.49
CA VAL A 459 -11.13 -4.62 2.73
C VAL A 459 -10.46 -5.70 3.57
N LEU A 460 -10.15 -5.38 4.83
CA LEU A 460 -9.73 -6.37 5.82
C LEU A 460 -10.83 -7.43 6.01
N ARG A 461 -10.46 -8.70 5.96
CA ARG A 461 -11.39 -9.82 6.17
C ARG A 461 -11.62 -10.01 7.68
N PRO A 462 -12.74 -10.65 8.08
CA PRO A 462 -13.01 -10.95 9.49
C PRO A 462 -11.93 -11.79 10.18
N THR A 463 -11.11 -12.52 9.40
CA THR A 463 -9.97 -13.30 9.91
C THR A 463 -8.74 -12.45 10.26
N ALA A 464 -8.77 -11.14 10.01
CA ALA A 464 -7.67 -10.26 10.37
C ALA A 464 -7.51 -10.15 11.89
N LEU A 465 -6.26 -10.26 12.36
CA LEU A 465 -5.90 -10.04 13.76
C LEU A 465 -5.37 -8.62 13.91
N THR A 466 -5.80 -7.91 14.96
CA THR A 466 -5.34 -6.55 15.23
C THR A 466 -4.39 -6.53 16.42
N CYS A 467 -3.28 -5.82 16.31
CA CYS A 467 -2.32 -5.68 17.39
C CYS A 467 -1.52 -4.38 17.29
N GLY A 468 -0.84 -4.01 18.38
CA GLY A 468 0.14 -2.93 18.35
C GLY A 468 1.32 -3.29 17.44
N LEU A 469 1.88 -2.31 16.75
CA LEU A 469 3.10 -2.50 15.95
C LEU A 469 4.28 -2.95 16.82
N ASP A 470 4.31 -2.49 18.08
CA ASP A 470 5.21 -2.88 19.16
C ASP A 470 4.96 -4.30 19.73
N GLN A 471 4.02 -5.05 19.15
CA GLN A 471 3.74 -6.44 19.52
C GLN A 471 3.76 -7.37 18.30
N LEU A 472 4.12 -6.84 17.13
CA LEU A 472 3.93 -7.52 15.85
C LEU A 472 4.83 -8.75 15.72
N ALA A 473 6.13 -8.62 16.00
CA ALA A 473 7.08 -9.74 15.93
C ALA A 473 6.77 -10.77 17.03
N GLY A 474 6.45 -10.33 18.24
CA GLY A 474 6.05 -11.19 19.35
C GLY A 474 4.80 -12.01 19.03
N ASN A 475 3.75 -11.38 18.48
CA ASN A 475 2.51 -12.06 18.10
C ASN A 475 2.67 -12.95 16.87
N ALA A 476 3.55 -12.58 15.93
CA ALA A 476 3.80 -13.39 14.75
C ALA A 476 4.53 -14.70 15.08
N ARG A 477 5.29 -14.76 16.20
CA ARG A 477 6.04 -15.96 16.63
C ARG A 477 5.29 -16.87 17.62
N ARG A 478 4.16 -16.45 18.20
CA ARG A 478 3.56 -17.08 19.41
C ARG A 478 2.95 -18.49 19.27
N ASP A 479 2.96 -19.14 18.11
CA ASP A 479 2.30 -20.46 17.93
C ASP A 479 3.23 -21.66 17.63
N GLU A 480 4.54 -21.48 17.45
CA GLU A 480 5.43 -22.64 17.22
C GLU A 480 5.59 -23.54 18.47
N ILE A 481 5.28 -23.03 19.67
CA ILE A 481 5.56 -23.72 20.93
C ILE A 481 4.45 -24.73 21.32
N THR A 482 3.22 -24.56 20.84
CA THR A 482 2.06 -25.28 21.41
C THR A 482 1.73 -26.61 20.73
N VAL A 483 2.23 -26.87 19.50
CA VAL A 483 1.87 -28.09 18.75
C VAL A 483 2.99 -29.15 18.70
N LYS A 484 4.25 -28.79 18.95
CA LYS A 484 5.40 -29.73 18.88
C LYS A 484 5.95 -30.21 20.24
N GLN A 485 5.39 -29.78 21.38
CA GLN A 485 5.86 -30.18 22.72
C GLN A 485 5.06 -31.30 23.41
N GLN A 486 4.37 -32.15 22.66
CA GLN A 486 3.93 -33.46 23.15
C GLN A 486 4.50 -34.56 22.26
N LYS A 487 5.82 -34.81 22.38
CA LYS A 487 6.52 -36.09 22.13
C LYS A 487 8.01 -35.82 21.90
N ARG A 488 8.78 -35.69 22.99
CA ARG A 488 10.18 -36.15 23.16
C ARG A 488 10.77 -35.58 24.47
N PRO A 489 11.11 -36.41 25.47
CA PRO A 489 11.87 -35.95 26.62
C PRO A 489 13.36 -36.18 26.37
N ARG A 490 14.17 -35.10 26.35
CA ARG A 490 15.48 -34.98 27.02
C ARG A 490 16.20 -33.69 26.62
N ASN A 491 16.91 -33.15 27.61
CA ASN A 491 17.78 -31.95 27.60
C ASN A 491 17.10 -30.59 27.88
N ARG A 492 16.34 -30.57 28.98
CA ARG A 492 16.12 -29.36 29.80
C ARG A 492 17.43 -28.95 30.47
N ARG A 493 18.24 -28.08 29.85
CA ARG A 493 19.13 -27.13 30.57
C ARG A 493 19.80 -26.05 29.72
N GLN A 494 19.69 -26.07 28.39
CA GLN A 494 20.37 -25.07 27.54
C GLN A 494 19.45 -24.07 26.82
N ARG A 495 18.13 -24.13 27.03
CA ARG A 495 17.14 -23.23 26.41
C ARG A 495 16.35 -22.36 27.40
N ARG A 496 16.94 -22.02 28.55
CA ARG A 496 16.34 -21.09 29.53
C ARG A 496 16.98 -19.70 29.57
N ARG A 497 17.88 -19.37 28.62
CA ARG A 497 18.50 -18.02 28.54
C ARG A 497 17.97 -17.13 27.40
N ALA A 498 16.98 -17.59 26.61
CA ALA A 498 16.46 -16.84 25.45
C ALA A 498 14.98 -16.41 25.62
N ALA A 499 14.47 -16.34 26.85
CA ALA A 499 13.09 -15.97 27.14
C ALA A 499 12.95 -14.57 27.79
N ASP A 500 13.99 -13.74 27.71
CA ASP A 500 14.00 -12.37 28.26
C ASP A 500 14.16 -11.28 27.18
N GLY A 501 14.16 -11.66 25.89
CA GLY A 501 14.41 -10.77 24.74
C GLY A 501 13.16 -10.36 23.94
N GLY A 502 11.97 -10.43 24.53
CA GLY A 502 10.71 -10.19 23.80
C GLY A 502 10.47 -8.73 23.37
N GLY A 503 11.13 -7.76 24.00
CA GLY A 503 10.93 -6.32 23.72
C GLY A 503 11.82 -5.76 22.61
N GLU A 504 13.07 -6.21 22.48
CA GLU A 504 14.05 -5.60 21.56
C GLU A 504 13.69 -5.79 20.08
N ASN A 505 13.14 -6.96 19.73
CA ASN A 505 12.82 -7.30 18.34
C ASN A 505 11.53 -6.60 17.85
N ASP A 506 10.59 -6.32 18.75
CA ASP A 506 9.35 -5.62 18.40
C ASP A 506 9.60 -4.12 18.16
N ASP A 507 10.45 -3.49 18.97
CA ASP A 507 10.89 -2.11 18.77
C ASP A 507 11.69 -1.94 17.46
N GLU A 508 12.48 -2.96 17.09
CA GLU A 508 13.20 -2.98 15.82
C GLU A 508 12.25 -3.06 14.62
N VAL A 509 11.23 -3.93 14.67
CA VAL A 509 10.22 -4.06 13.60
C VAL A 509 9.40 -2.78 13.45
N HIS A 510 8.95 -2.18 14.56
CA HIS A 510 8.25 -0.91 14.52
C HIS A 510 9.11 0.20 13.91
N SER A 511 10.38 0.29 14.33
CA SER A 511 11.33 1.27 13.81
C SER A 511 11.65 1.05 12.33
N ALA A 512 11.72 -0.21 11.88
CA ALA A 512 11.90 -0.55 10.47
C ALA A 512 10.67 -0.13 9.64
N ILE A 513 9.45 -0.45 10.07
CA ILE A 513 8.22 -0.02 9.40
C ILE A 513 8.18 1.51 9.28
N ARG A 514 8.47 2.23 10.37
CA ARG A 514 8.50 3.69 10.39
C ARG A 514 9.49 4.26 9.38
N ARG A 515 10.72 3.73 9.35
CA ARG A 515 11.75 4.14 8.38
C ARG A 515 11.29 3.89 6.94
N SER A 516 10.71 2.73 6.65
CA SER A 516 10.19 2.38 5.32
C SER A 516 9.11 3.33 4.86
N VAL A 517 8.17 3.68 5.74
CA VAL A 517 7.09 4.63 5.43
C VAL A 517 7.64 6.02 5.14
N VAL A 518 8.52 6.56 6.00
CA VAL A 518 9.09 7.90 5.81
C VAL A 518 9.92 7.95 4.52
N SER A 519 10.72 6.91 4.28
CA SER A 519 11.55 6.75 3.08
C SER A 519 10.70 6.78 1.80
N ALA A 520 9.64 5.96 1.74
CA ALA A 520 8.74 5.91 0.59
C ALA A 520 7.95 7.22 0.38
N MET A 521 7.45 7.83 1.45
CA MET A 521 6.73 9.11 1.38
C MET A 521 7.64 10.24 0.89
N THR A 522 8.90 10.26 1.35
CA THR A 522 9.89 11.24 0.93
C THR A 522 10.21 11.05 -0.56
N ALA A 523 10.45 9.81 -0.99
CA ALA A 523 10.71 9.50 -2.39
C ALA A 523 9.55 9.95 -3.29
N ALA A 524 8.30 9.65 -2.92
CA ALA A 524 7.12 10.06 -3.67
C ALA A 524 6.94 11.58 -3.73
N ALA A 525 7.24 12.29 -2.65
CA ALA A 525 7.21 13.76 -2.62
C ALA A 525 8.31 14.35 -3.52
N THR A 526 9.54 13.82 -3.46
CA THR A 526 10.67 14.29 -4.29
C THR A 526 10.50 13.98 -5.77
N ALA A 527 9.85 12.87 -6.11
CA ALA A 527 9.59 12.45 -7.49
C ALA A 527 8.40 13.19 -8.12
N GLY A 528 7.72 14.09 -7.40
CA GLY A 528 6.55 14.81 -7.90
C GLY A 528 5.28 13.96 -8.03
N SER A 529 5.29 12.71 -7.53
CA SER A 529 4.12 11.82 -7.54
C SER A 529 3.02 12.28 -6.57
N LEU A 530 3.34 13.20 -5.67
CA LEU A 530 2.43 13.80 -4.70
C LEU A 530 2.36 15.31 -4.90
N GLY A 531 1.21 15.81 -5.36
CA GLY A 531 0.96 17.25 -5.49
C GLY A 531 0.85 17.90 -4.12
N LEU A 532 1.93 18.54 -3.64
CA LEU A 532 1.92 19.19 -2.33
C LEU A 532 1.17 20.52 -2.36
N ARG A 533 0.12 20.63 -1.54
CA ARG A 533 -0.61 21.87 -1.25
C ARG A 533 -0.73 22.04 0.26
N PRO A 534 -0.67 23.27 0.81
CA PRO A 534 -0.98 23.52 2.21
C PRO A 534 -2.38 23.03 2.59
N ASN A 535 -2.60 22.72 3.86
CA ASN A 535 -3.92 22.32 4.39
C ASN A 535 -4.53 21.08 3.67
N CYS A 536 -3.70 20.10 3.33
CA CYS A 536 -4.15 18.78 2.88
C CYS A 536 -3.94 17.75 3.99
N LEU A 537 -4.80 16.74 4.03
CA LEU A 537 -4.68 15.58 4.91
C LEU A 537 -5.21 14.34 4.20
N GLU A 538 -4.38 13.37 3.85
CA GLU A 538 -4.84 12.15 3.18
C GLU A 538 -4.43 10.91 3.96
N LEU A 539 -5.36 9.95 4.02
CA LEU A 539 -5.12 8.66 4.63
C LEU A 539 -4.60 7.68 3.59
N PHE A 540 -3.53 6.99 3.95
CA PHE A 540 -2.92 5.93 3.17
C PHE A 540 -2.90 4.66 4.00
N ARG A 541 -2.86 3.53 3.30
CA ARG A 541 -2.57 2.23 3.87
C ARG A 541 -1.22 1.75 3.39
N GLY A 542 -0.35 1.40 4.34
CA GLY A 542 0.87 0.64 4.07
C GLY A 542 0.57 -0.86 4.11
N THR A 543 1.16 -1.61 3.18
CA THR A 543 1.12 -3.08 3.19
C THR A 543 2.52 -3.63 3.29
N PHE A 544 2.75 -4.52 4.25
CA PHE A 544 4.01 -5.17 4.51
C PHE A 544 3.86 -6.69 4.52
N VAL A 545 4.96 -7.40 4.29
CA VAL A 545 5.09 -8.83 4.56
C VAL A 545 6.30 -9.02 5.45
N LEU A 546 6.16 -9.81 6.51
CA LEU A 546 7.31 -10.18 7.32
C LEU A 546 8.08 -11.31 6.62
N GLY A 547 9.40 -11.18 6.51
CA GLY A 547 10.27 -12.29 6.15
C GLY A 547 10.32 -13.34 7.26
N ASP A 548 10.79 -14.54 6.96
CA ASP A 548 11.08 -15.58 7.96
C ASP A 548 12.02 -15.08 9.08
N ASP A 549 12.92 -14.15 8.75
CA ASP A 549 13.76 -13.37 9.65
C ASP A 549 13.03 -12.28 10.46
N THR A 550 11.71 -12.21 10.37
CA THR A 550 10.82 -11.19 10.93
C THR A 550 11.02 -9.76 10.42
N ARG A 551 11.87 -9.53 9.42
CA ARG A 551 12.03 -8.18 8.86
C ARG A 551 10.80 -7.76 8.07
N PRO A 552 10.30 -6.52 8.25
CA PRO A 552 9.16 -6.02 7.50
C PRO A 552 9.56 -5.53 6.11
N TRP A 553 9.01 -6.15 5.08
CA TRP A 553 9.20 -5.76 3.68
C TRP A 553 7.99 -4.98 3.19
N LEU A 554 8.19 -3.72 2.80
CA LEU A 554 7.16 -2.86 2.24
C LEU A 554 6.75 -3.37 0.86
N ILE A 555 5.45 -3.53 0.63
CA ILE A 555 4.88 -4.00 -0.64
C ILE A 555 4.31 -2.84 -1.45
N ASP A 556 3.51 -2.00 -0.78
CA ASP A 556 2.90 -0.80 -1.38
C ASP A 556 2.38 0.17 -0.31
N ILE A 557 2.23 1.44 -0.70
CA ILE A 557 1.51 2.46 0.08
C ILE A 557 0.47 3.07 -0.84
N VAL A 558 -0.79 2.96 -0.45
CA VAL A 558 -1.93 3.24 -1.32
C VAL A 558 -2.96 4.13 -0.63
N SER A 559 -3.56 5.08 -1.35
CA SER A 559 -4.67 5.90 -0.84
C SER A 559 -6.05 5.39 -1.26
N ASP A 560 -6.15 4.10 -1.56
CA ASP A 560 -7.46 3.43 -1.52
C ASP A 560 -7.86 3.36 -0.04
N ASP A 561 -9.09 3.75 0.26
CA ASP A 561 -9.52 4.06 1.63
C ASP A 561 -10.44 2.96 2.19
N PRO A 562 -9.89 1.83 2.67
CA PRO A 562 -10.71 0.70 3.08
C PRO A 562 -11.33 0.83 4.47
N CYS A 563 -10.85 1.77 5.30
CA CYS A 563 -11.37 1.93 6.66
C CYS A 563 -12.57 2.86 6.73
N LEU A 564 -12.73 3.76 5.77
CA LEU A 564 -13.89 4.66 5.73
C LEU A 564 -15.06 4.06 4.94
N ASP A 565 -14.81 3.02 4.12
CA ASP A 565 -15.85 2.19 3.47
C ASP A 565 -16.38 1.05 4.38
N ALA A 566 -15.72 0.76 5.51
CA ALA A 566 -16.14 -0.30 6.43
C ALA A 566 -17.46 -0.01 7.17
N ASP A 567 -17.91 1.25 7.20
CA ASP A 567 -19.23 1.63 7.69
C ASP A 567 -20.37 1.26 6.70
N CYS A 568 -20.05 0.68 5.52
CA CYS A 568 -21.00 0.43 4.44
C CYS A 568 -21.56 -1.00 4.40
N ARG A 569 -21.04 -1.96 5.18
CA ARG A 569 -21.62 -3.30 5.23
C ARG A 569 -22.11 -3.61 6.63
N HIS A 570 -23.43 -3.72 6.77
CA HIS A 570 -24.09 -4.23 7.97
C HIS A 570 -23.47 -5.57 8.38
N GLY A 571 -22.62 -5.55 9.40
CA GLY A 571 -21.86 -6.73 9.81
C GLY A 571 -20.95 -6.40 10.98
N ASP A 572 -21.56 -6.31 12.16
CA ASP A 572 -20.91 -6.34 13.47
C ASP A 572 -19.92 -5.21 13.82
N ARG A 573 -20.41 -4.23 14.57
CA ARG A 573 -19.61 -3.12 15.15
C ARG A 573 -18.48 -3.59 16.07
N THR A 574 -18.50 -4.85 16.49
CA THR A 574 -17.48 -5.46 17.36
C THR A 574 -16.35 -6.14 16.59
N ALA A 575 -16.47 -6.25 15.25
CA ALA A 575 -15.41 -6.82 14.43
C ALA A 575 -14.08 -6.07 14.62
N PRO A 576 -12.94 -6.77 14.74
CA PRO A 576 -11.63 -6.16 14.94
C PRO A 576 -11.29 -5.07 13.91
N THR A 577 -11.76 -5.25 12.67
CA THR A 577 -11.59 -4.32 11.55
C THR A 577 -12.33 -2.99 11.79
N ALA A 578 -13.57 -3.05 12.29
CA ALA A 578 -14.35 -1.87 12.66
C ALA A 578 -13.71 -1.12 13.85
N ALA A 579 -13.14 -1.84 14.82
CA ALA A 579 -12.46 -1.21 15.94
C ALA A 579 -11.25 -0.36 15.52
N VAL A 580 -10.43 -0.88 14.59
CA VAL A 580 -9.26 -0.13 14.09
C VAL A 580 -9.67 1.02 13.18
N ALA A 581 -10.64 0.81 12.29
CA ALA A 581 -11.20 1.88 11.46
C ALA A 581 -11.69 3.07 12.30
N ARG A 582 -12.44 2.80 13.38
CA ARG A 582 -12.88 3.84 14.33
C ARG A 582 -11.72 4.52 15.04
N SER A 583 -10.67 3.77 15.42
CA SER A 583 -9.46 4.35 16.03
C SER A 583 -8.76 5.31 15.07
N VAL A 584 -8.59 4.90 13.81
CA VAL A 584 -8.00 5.70 12.74
C VAL A 584 -8.83 6.96 12.50
N ALA A 585 -10.15 6.83 12.34
CA ALA A 585 -11.07 7.95 12.16
C ALA A 585 -11.00 8.96 13.31
N ARG A 586 -11.00 8.49 14.57
CA ARG A 586 -10.80 9.34 15.75
C ARG A 586 -9.46 10.08 15.72
N GLY A 587 -8.40 9.41 15.28
CA GLY A 587 -7.07 10.01 15.12
C GLY A 587 -7.08 11.13 14.07
N VAL A 588 -7.63 10.86 12.89
CA VAL A 588 -7.82 11.86 11.82
C VAL A 588 -8.63 13.06 12.30
N ALA A 589 -9.72 12.81 13.03
CA ALA A 589 -10.55 13.87 13.59
C ALA A 589 -9.79 14.77 14.59
N LYS A 590 -8.97 14.16 15.45
CA LYS A 590 -8.10 14.90 16.38
C LYS A 590 -7.04 15.71 15.63
N ILE A 591 -6.49 15.20 14.53
CA ILE A 591 -5.56 15.94 13.66
C ILE A 591 -6.26 17.17 13.06
N LEU A 592 -7.50 17.03 12.57
CA LEU A 592 -8.27 18.12 11.94
C LEU A 592 -8.66 19.23 12.93
N VAL A 593 -9.09 18.87 14.14
CA VAL A 593 -9.52 19.84 15.16
C VAL A 593 -8.35 20.52 15.86
N ARG A 594 -7.16 19.91 15.81
CA ARG A 594 -5.98 20.44 16.50
C ARG A 594 -5.60 21.81 15.97
N ARG A 595 -5.73 22.82 16.83
CA ARG A 595 -5.21 24.17 16.59
C ARG A 595 -3.68 24.12 16.50
N ARG A 596 -3.08 24.87 15.58
CA ARG A 596 -1.62 24.96 15.29
C ARG A 596 -0.77 25.34 16.52
N ARG A 597 -0.63 24.44 17.50
CA ARG A 597 0.11 24.67 18.76
C ARG A 597 1.18 23.60 18.96
N GLY A 598 2.42 23.90 18.56
CA GLY A 598 3.62 23.11 18.86
C GLY A 598 3.80 21.83 18.02
N ARG A 599 4.99 21.22 18.14
CA ARG A 599 5.27 19.88 17.60
C ARG A 599 4.64 18.84 18.54
N ALA A 600 3.54 18.23 18.13
CA ALA A 600 3.04 17.05 18.82
C ALA A 600 3.80 15.83 18.29
N THR A 601 4.28 14.98 19.21
CA THR A 601 4.87 13.68 18.88
C THR A 601 3.82 12.57 18.84
N ARG A 602 2.58 12.85 19.25
CA ARG A 602 1.48 11.89 19.27
C ARG A 602 0.13 12.58 19.21
N ILE A 603 -0.79 12.03 18.41
CA ILE A 603 -2.20 12.45 18.34
C ILE A 603 -3.09 11.21 18.37
N GLY A 604 -3.65 10.90 19.54
CA GLY A 604 -4.39 9.66 19.74
C GLY A 604 -3.49 8.43 19.56
N MET A 605 -3.80 7.61 18.56
CA MET A 605 -3.03 6.41 18.19
C MET A 605 -2.06 6.65 17.03
N PHE A 606 -1.96 7.88 16.54
CA PHE A 606 -0.94 8.30 15.58
C PHE A 606 0.29 8.85 16.30
N ASP A 607 1.48 8.49 15.82
CA ASP A 607 2.77 9.04 16.24
C ASP A 607 3.68 9.46 15.08
#